data_AF-A0A964D2E5-F1
#
_entry.id   AF-A0A964D2E5-F1
#
_cell.length_a   1.000
_cell.length_b   1.000
_cell.length_c   1.000
_cell.angle_alpha   90.00
_cell.angle_beta   90.00
_cell.angle_gamma   90.00
#
_symmetry.space_group_name_H-M   'P 1'
#
loop_
_entity.id
_entity.type
_entity.pdbx_description
1 polymer ?
#
loop_
_entity_poly.entity_id
_entity_poly.type
_entity_poly.pdbx_seq_one_letter_code
_entity_poly.pdbx_strand_id
1 'polypeptide(L)'
;MDVNEFQQQYTTGKRNFFQVNLSGANLSGINLSDANLDSADLTGANLSEANLSHVNLRLAKLSQADLRGTDLSEAQLANADLREALYDEKTKFPDKFDPVVANLKLAPKTPTISPVIEVQTPDLPMLPLPHPSSTNPTRKKRPTLKRNIKISKKYLIPVIAAILALVAVIVFANLLPQSLMEDKTSPSNSPLTFNPRISSGDKVLIENEEGVSKSFKLLKQAGVKAIAEAKYNEAISYLDGVIQESRNSPESLIYLNNAKIGKKKAETIAVVAPIGSDLKGALEILRGVASAQYESNQQMGTTPIKIVIVNDDDKEEVAKQVASVLIQEPAVLGVVGHWASQVSLAAKDIYNSGKLVAISPVSTAVTLSNSSSYFFRTVPSDSVAAKALADYMVTKLNKKQAAVFFNSQSTYSQSLKNEFIKALSQKGGEVSSNNTFDFYDPGFSAKRRVEQAIQQGAEVILLAPNTGSLDKALVVAQANDKRLPLLGGDDVYGERTLQDGGAATEGMVVAIAWHVDGTLTSADFRNQSIQLWGTAGVNWRTAMSYDAAKALIAAIQRQSQPTRTGTQQVLSSTDFFTKGASGTIQFESSGDRRNPPIQLVKVVKAQPPRTYYYFAPLEIPVSGK
;
A
#
# COMPACT_ATOMS: atom_id res chain seq x y z
N MET A 1 -9.45 -5.62 26.72
CA MET A 1 -10.54 -6.58 26.45
C MET A 1 -10.22 -7.81 27.23
N ASP A 2 -11.15 -8.34 28.01
CA ASP A 2 -10.92 -9.61 28.72
C ASP A 2 -11.20 -10.81 27.79
N VAL A 3 -10.74 -11.99 28.19
CA VAL A 3 -10.81 -13.21 27.36
C VAL A 3 -12.25 -13.65 27.08
N ASN A 4 -13.17 -13.45 28.03
CA ASN A 4 -14.57 -13.85 27.85
C ASN A 4 -15.28 -12.94 26.86
N GLU A 5 -15.03 -11.63 26.95
CA GLU A 5 -15.52 -10.64 25.99
C GLU A 5 -14.96 -10.92 24.58
N PHE A 6 -13.67 -11.24 24.48
CA PHE A 6 -13.03 -11.63 23.23
C PHE A 6 -13.68 -12.87 22.61
N GLN A 7 -13.83 -13.95 23.38
CA GLN A 7 -14.44 -15.20 22.92
C GLN A 7 -15.91 -15.00 22.51
N GLN A 8 -16.67 -14.21 23.27
CA GLN A 8 -18.04 -13.87 22.92
C GLN A 8 -18.11 -13.13 21.59
N GLN A 9 -17.26 -12.12 21.40
CA GLN A 9 -17.22 -11.36 20.15
C GLN A 9 -16.78 -12.24 18.96
N TYR A 10 -15.83 -13.14 19.17
CA TYR A 10 -15.41 -14.08 18.13
C TYR A 10 -16.55 -15.03 17.74
N THR A 11 -17.26 -15.56 18.74
CA THR A 11 -18.39 -16.48 18.53
C THR A 11 -19.58 -15.80 17.83
N THR A 12 -19.79 -14.50 18.05
CA THR A 12 -20.85 -13.72 17.37
C THR A 12 -20.45 -13.27 15.96
N GLY A 13 -19.28 -13.66 15.46
CA GLY A 13 -18.85 -13.44 14.08
C GLY A 13 -17.87 -12.29 13.90
N LYS A 14 -17.44 -11.59 14.97
CA LYS A 14 -16.33 -10.63 14.85
C LYS A 14 -15.07 -11.41 14.50
N ARG A 15 -14.37 -10.96 13.46
CA ARG A 15 -13.07 -11.51 13.07
C ARG A 15 -11.94 -10.50 13.21
N ASN A 16 -12.25 -9.20 13.30
CA ASN A 16 -11.24 -8.17 13.45
C ASN A 16 -10.98 -7.80 14.92
N PHE A 17 -9.79 -8.15 15.40
CA PHE A 17 -9.26 -7.86 16.73
C PHE A 17 -7.91 -7.15 16.64
N PHE A 18 -7.76 -6.27 15.64
CA PHE A 18 -6.57 -5.43 15.46
C PHE A 18 -6.17 -4.72 16.77
N GLN A 19 -4.88 -4.84 17.14
CA GLN A 19 -4.30 -4.25 18.36
C GLN A 19 -4.95 -4.68 19.69
N VAL A 20 -5.71 -5.78 19.70
CA VAL A 20 -6.27 -6.30 20.95
C VAL A 20 -5.15 -6.68 21.92
N ASN A 21 -5.32 -6.36 23.20
CA ASN A 21 -4.45 -6.87 24.26
C ASN A 21 -5.06 -8.12 24.89
N LEU A 22 -4.39 -9.24 24.68
CA LEU A 22 -4.65 -10.59 25.20
C LEU A 22 -3.39 -11.17 25.86
N SER A 23 -2.49 -10.32 26.35
CA SER A 23 -1.27 -10.75 27.05
C SER A 23 -1.62 -11.62 28.26
N GLY A 24 -0.93 -12.75 28.42
CA GLY A 24 -1.19 -13.74 29.47
C GLY A 24 -2.54 -14.46 29.39
N ALA A 25 -3.31 -14.27 28.32
CA ALA A 25 -4.62 -14.90 28.16
C ALA A 25 -4.51 -16.43 28.06
N ASN A 26 -5.45 -17.16 28.68
CA ASN A 26 -5.64 -18.58 28.40
C ASN A 26 -6.59 -18.76 27.21
N LEU A 27 -6.01 -19.14 26.08
CA LEU A 27 -6.67 -19.38 24.79
C LEU A 27 -6.38 -20.82 24.32
N SER A 28 -6.07 -21.74 25.23
CA SER A 28 -5.79 -23.14 24.86
C SER A 28 -6.99 -23.79 24.17
N GLY A 29 -6.73 -24.56 23.11
CA GLY A 29 -7.74 -25.26 22.31
C GLY A 29 -8.72 -24.37 21.54
N ILE A 30 -8.53 -23.04 21.54
CA ILE A 30 -9.47 -22.14 20.88
C ILE A 30 -9.40 -22.31 19.36
N ASN A 31 -10.53 -22.15 18.67
CA ASN A 31 -10.54 -21.93 17.24
C ASN A 31 -10.58 -20.42 16.95
N LEU A 32 -9.47 -19.87 16.43
CA LEU A 32 -9.37 -18.50 15.94
C LEU A 32 -8.96 -18.47 14.47
N SER A 33 -9.32 -19.51 13.70
CA SER A 33 -9.07 -19.51 12.26
C SER A 33 -9.68 -18.25 11.63
N ASP A 34 -8.96 -17.71 10.65
CA ASP A 34 -9.36 -16.52 9.89
C ASP A 34 -9.53 -15.24 10.74
N ALA A 35 -9.10 -15.23 12.00
CA ALA A 35 -9.11 -14.00 12.80
C ALA A 35 -8.04 -13.02 12.30
N ASN A 36 -8.34 -11.73 12.40
CA ASN A 36 -7.36 -10.67 12.28
C ASN A 36 -6.90 -10.23 13.67
N LEU A 37 -5.71 -10.67 14.05
CA LEU A 37 -4.97 -10.33 15.26
C LEU A 37 -3.72 -9.50 14.91
N ASP A 38 -3.75 -8.76 13.80
CA ASP A 38 -2.66 -7.87 13.43
C ASP A 38 -2.38 -6.88 14.56
N SER A 39 -1.11 -6.78 14.92
CA SER A 39 -0.60 -5.93 15.99
C SER A 39 -1.17 -6.25 17.38
N ALA A 40 -1.82 -7.41 17.57
CA ALA A 40 -2.31 -7.85 18.86
C ALA A 40 -1.17 -8.13 19.85
N ASP A 41 -1.42 -7.91 21.14
CA ASP A 41 -0.51 -8.30 22.21
C ASP A 41 -0.96 -9.65 22.80
N LEU A 42 -0.25 -10.72 22.46
CA LEU A 42 -0.42 -12.11 22.93
C LEU A 42 0.81 -12.54 23.76
N THR A 43 1.58 -11.59 24.31
CA THR A 43 2.78 -11.87 25.09
C THR A 43 2.45 -12.79 26.26
N GLY A 44 3.13 -13.94 26.37
CA GLY A 44 2.90 -14.93 27.42
C GLY A 44 1.52 -15.62 27.38
N ALA A 45 0.74 -15.48 26.30
CA ALA A 45 -0.56 -16.15 26.18
C ALA A 45 -0.39 -17.68 26.06
N ASN A 46 -1.33 -18.44 26.62
CA ASN A 46 -1.43 -19.87 26.39
C ASN A 46 -2.29 -20.12 25.15
N LEU A 47 -1.67 -20.52 24.05
CA LEU A 47 -2.30 -20.86 22.76
C LEU A 47 -2.14 -22.37 22.43
N SER A 48 -1.78 -23.19 23.42
CA SER A 48 -1.58 -24.62 23.21
C SER A 48 -2.82 -25.28 22.63
N GLU A 49 -2.62 -26.15 21.64
CA GLU A 49 -3.70 -26.84 20.89
C GLU A 49 -4.70 -25.92 20.17
N ALA A 50 -4.44 -24.61 20.07
CA ALA A 50 -5.31 -23.69 19.36
C ALA A 50 -5.25 -23.91 17.84
N ASN A 51 -6.39 -23.68 17.16
CA ASN A 51 -6.42 -23.54 15.72
C ASN A 51 -6.26 -22.07 15.33
N LEU A 52 -5.08 -21.72 14.82
CA LEU A 52 -4.71 -20.42 14.29
C LEU A 52 -4.49 -20.48 12.77
N SER A 53 -5.06 -21.46 12.07
CA SER A 53 -4.89 -21.59 10.62
C SER A 53 -5.44 -20.34 9.90
N HIS A 54 -4.71 -19.85 8.90
CA HIS A 54 -5.07 -18.64 8.12
C HIS A 54 -5.21 -17.34 8.93
N VAL A 55 -4.79 -17.32 10.20
CA VAL A 55 -4.89 -16.12 11.03
C VAL A 55 -3.96 -15.00 10.52
N ASN A 56 -4.38 -13.74 10.62
CA ASN A 56 -3.46 -12.62 10.45
C ASN A 56 -2.83 -12.24 11.79
N LEU A 57 -1.53 -12.52 11.96
CA LEU A 57 -0.72 -12.18 13.13
C LEU A 57 0.42 -11.21 12.77
N ARG A 58 0.29 -10.46 11.66
CA ARG A 58 1.29 -9.46 11.27
C ARG A 58 1.54 -8.51 12.42
N LEU A 59 2.80 -8.19 12.72
CA LEU A 59 3.19 -7.27 13.81
C LEU A 59 2.71 -7.67 15.23
N ALA A 60 2.07 -8.82 15.40
CA ALA A 60 1.57 -9.30 16.69
C ALA A 60 2.73 -9.66 17.63
N LYS A 61 2.53 -9.49 18.93
CA LYS A 61 3.51 -9.89 19.96
C LYS A 61 3.10 -11.24 20.52
N LEU A 62 3.87 -12.28 20.25
CA LEU A 62 3.70 -13.63 20.79
C LEU A 62 4.89 -14.07 21.64
N SER A 63 5.75 -13.13 22.07
CA SER A 63 6.93 -13.50 22.84
C SER A 63 6.54 -14.23 24.12
N GLN A 64 7.24 -15.32 24.44
CA GLN A 64 6.94 -16.21 25.58
C GLN A 64 5.56 -16.91 25.53
N ALA A 65 4.83 -16.88 24.42
CA ALA A 65 3.57 -17.60 24.29
C ALA A 65 3.78 -19.12 24.26
N ASP A 66 2.78 -19.88 24.69
CA ASP A 66 2.76 -21.34 24.56
C ASP A 66 2.04 -21.74 23.28
N LEU A 67 2.77 -22.22 22.27
CA LEU A 67 2.28 -22.62 20.94
C LEU A 67 2.35 -24.14 20.73
N ARG A 68 2.50 -24.95 21.79
CA ARG A 68 2.59 -26.41 21.69
C ARG A 68 1.31 -26.99 21.09
N GLY A 69 1.44 -27.79 20.04
CA GLY A 69 0.28 -28.35 19.31
C GLY A 69 -0.60 -27.34 18.58
N THR A 70 -0.22 -26.06 18.50
CA THR A 70 -0.99 -25.04 17.77
C THR A 70 -0.90 -25.26 16.26
N ASP A 71 -2.01 -25.09 15.56
CA ASP A 71 -2.03 -25.09 14.09
C ASP A 71 -1.86 -23.65 13.56
N LEU A 72 -0.66 -23.28 13.10
CA LEU A 72 -0.38 -22.01 12.41
C LEU A 72 -0.28 -22.20 10.89
N SER A 73 -0.81 -23.29 10.33
CA SER A 73 -0.76 -23.47 8.87
C SER A 73 -1.40 -22.29 8.15
N GLU A 74 -0.69 -21.74 7.16
CA GLU A 74 -1.10 -20.55 6.39
C GLU A 74 -1.30 -19.26 7.21
N ALA A 75 -0.86 -19.19 8.46
CA ALA A 75 -0.88 -17.97 9.25
C ALA A 75 0.06 -16.89 8.67
N GLN A 76 -0.36 -15.63 8.72
CA GLN A 76 0.49 -14.50 8.32
C GLN A 76 1.30 -14.01 9.52
N LEU A 77 2.59 -14.40 9.56
CA LEU A 77 3.51 -14.08 10.67
C LEU A 77 4.49 -12.94 10.34
N ALA A 78 4.25 -12.17 9.27
CA ALA A 78 5.20 -11.12 8.85
C ALA A 78 5.40 -10.09 9.97
N ASN A 79 6.66 -9.94 10.41
CA ASN A 79 7.06 -9.08 11.53
C ASN A 79 6.39 -9.42 12.89
N ALA A 80 5.83 -10.62 13.06
CA ALA A 80 5.37 -11.08 14.36
C ALA A 80 6.57 -11.35 15.29
N ASP A 81 6.45 -10.98 16.56
CA ASP A 81 7.49 -11.25 17.57
C ASP A 81 7.20 -12.57 18.28
N LEU A 82 7.86 -13.66 17.86
CA LEU A 82 7.69 -15.01 18.40
C LEU A 82 8.84 -15.43 19.34
N ARG A 83 9.73 -14.50 19.72
CA ARG A 83 10.92 -14.83 20.51
C ARG A 83 10.53 -15.50 21.82
N GLU A 84 11.24 -16.57 22.16
CA GLU A 84 11.03 -17.32 23.41
C GLU A 84 9.67 -18.04 23.50
N ALA A 85 8.84 -18.04 22.45
CA ALA A 85 7.61 -18.83 22.44
C ALA A 85 7.93 -20.34 22.41
N LEU A 86 7.13 -21.15 23.10
CA LEU A 86 7.31 -22.59 23.18
C LEU A 86 6.56 -23.31 22.06
N TYR A 87 7.22 -24.22 21.34
CA TYR A 87 6.57 -25.09 20.35
C TYR A 87 7.00 -26.55 20.56
N ASP A 88 6.25 -27.50 20.00
CA ASP A 88 6.60 -28.93 20.01
C ASP A 88 6.47 -29.55 18.62
N GLU A 89 6.70 -30.87 18.51
CA GLU A 89 6.58 -31.59 17.24
C GLU A 89 5.17 -31.62 16.63
N LYS A 90 4.14 -31.21 17.39
CA LYS A 90 2.75 -31.14 16.90
C LYS A 90 2.39 -29.75 16.40
N THR A 91 3.15 -28.72 16.76
CA THR A 91 2.95 -27.36 16.25
C THR A 91 3.16 -27.33 14.74
N LYS A 92 2.17 -26.84 14.00
CA LYS A 92 2.29 -26.66 12.54
C LYS A 92 2.61 -25.22 12.23
N PHE A 93 3.56 -24.97 11.34
CA PHE A 93 3.95 -23.62 10.91
C PHE A 93 3.54 -23.35 9.46
N PRO A 94 3.49 -22.06 9.02
CA PRO A 94 3.35 -21.72 7.61
C PRO A 94 4.50 -22.27 6.76
N ASP A 95 4.24 -22.46 5.46
CA ASP A 95 5.27 -22.89 4.52
C ASP A 95 6.50 -21.97 4.57
N LYS A 96 7.70 -22.58 4.55
CA LYS A 96 9.01 -21.90 4.61
C LYS A 96 9.28 -21.10 5.88
N PHE A 97 8.43 -21.21 6.90
CA PHE A 97 8.71 -20.63 8.21
C PHE A 97 9.68 -21.52 8.99
N ASP A 98 10.80 -20.94 9.43
CA ASP A 98 11.78 -21.62 10.27
C ASP A 98 11.63 -21.13 11.73
N PRO A 99 11.11 -21.98 12.64
CA PRO A 99 10.92 -21.60 14.04
C PRO A 99 12.24 -21.37 14.79
N VAL A 100 13.35 -21.94 14.32
CA VAL A 100 14.67 -21.72 14.91
C VAL A 100 15.17 -20.33 14.54
N VAL A 101 15.04 -19.92 13.28
CA VAL A 101 15.42 -18.56 12.81
C VAL A 101 14.57 -17.49 13.50
N ALA A 102 13.30 -17.77 13.77
CA ALA A 102 12.41 -16.89 14.51
C ALA A 102 12.63 -16.89 16.04
N ASN A 103 13.64 -17.62 16.54
CA ASN A 103 14.02 -17.73 17.95
C ASN A 103 12.90 -18.27 18.87
N LEU A 104 12.16 -19.26 18.39
CA LEU A 104 11.26 -20.06 19.23
C LEU A 104 12.03 -21.16 19.97
N LYS A 105 11.52 -21.57 21.13
CA LYS A 105 12.08 -22.62 21.96
C LYS A 105 11.32 -23.93 21.78
N LEU A 106 12.02 -24.98 21.36
CA LEU A 106 11.45 -26.33 21.33
C LEU A 106 11.25 -26.82 22.76
N ALA A 107 10.03 -27.18 23.10
CA ALA A 107 9.69 -27.72 24.42
C ALA A 107 10.38 -29.08 24.65
N PRO A 108 10.88 -29.35 25.86
CA PRO A 108 11.52 -30.63 26.16
C PRO A 108 10.50 -31.77 26.02
N LYS A 109 10.87 -32.80 25.25
CA LYS A 109 10.08 -34.04 25.18
C LYS A 109 9.97 -34.64 26.57
N THR A 110 8.75 -34.83 27.06
CA THR A 110 8.51 -35.64 28.24
C THR A 110 8.95 -37.08 27.91
N PRO A 111 9.82 -37.73 28.71
CA PRO A 111 10.31 -39.05 28.39
C PRO A 111 9.14 -40.05 28.37
N THR A 112 8.90 -40.62 27.19
CA THR A 112 8.04 -41.78 27.01
C THR A 112 8.70 -42.98 27.68
N ILE A 113 8.21 -43.36 28.85
CA ILE A 113 8.59 -44.61 29.48
C ILE A 113 8.05 -45.73 28.58
N SER A 114 8.93 -46.40 27.83
CA SER A 114 8.62 -47.63 27.10
C SER A 114 8.82 -48.84 28.02
N PRO A 115 8.07 -49.93 27.82
CA PRO A 115 7.81 -50.94 28.83
C PRO A 115 8.95 -51.96 28.91
N VAL A 116 9.38 -52.31 30.13
CA VAL A 116 10.32 -53.42 30.36
C VAL A 116 9.85 -54.26 31.55
N ILE A 117 9.34 -55.44 31.20
CA ILE A 117 9.56 -56.79 31.76
C ILE A 117 9.25 -57.03 33.25
N GLU A 118 8.30 -57.94 33.44
CA GLU A 118 7.78 -58.53 34.67
C GLU A 118 8.70 -59.64 35.24
N VAL A 119 8.43 -60.05 36.49
CA VAL A 119 8.98 -61.19 37.29
C VAL A 119 10.15 -60.76 38.21
N GLN A 120 10.14 -60.89 39.55
CA GLN A 120 9.58 -61.89 40.48
C GLN A 120 9.46 -61.30 41.92
N THR A 121 8.37 -61.56 42.65
CA THR A 121 8.22 -61.28 44.10
C THR A 121 8.63 -62.50 44.95
N PRO A 122 8.85 -62.30 46.26
CA PRO A 122 8.19 -63.20 47.21
C PRO A 122 7.48 -62.49 48.38
N ASP A 123 6.46 -63.21 48.85
CA ASP A 123 5.31 -62.87 49.70
C ASP A 123 5.57 -62.70 51.21
N LEU A 124 4.66 -61.98 51.86
CA LEU A 124 4.05 -62.33 53.17
C LEU A 124 2.54 -61.93 53.15
N PRO A 125 1.67 -62.58 53.95
CA PRO A 125 0.42 -63.17 53.45
C PRO A 125 -0.90 -62.40 53.70
N MET A 126 -1.91 -62.88 52.96
CA MET A 126 -3.31 -62.47 52.80
C MET A 126 -4.24 -62.62 54.01
N LEU A 127 -5.34 -61.84 53.99
CA LEU A 127 -6.74 -62.21 54.29
C LEU A 127 -7.69 -61.18 53.59
N PRO A 128 -8.96 -61.52 53.28
CA PRO A 128 -9.43 -61.65 51.90
C PRO A 128 -10.41 -60.57 51.44
N LEU A 129 -10.56 -60.40 50.11
CA LEU A 129 -11.67 -59.67 49.48
C LEU A 129 -12.51 -60.63 48.61
N PRO A 130 -13.84 -60.43 48.52
CA PRO A 130 -14.68 -61.15 47.57
C PRO A 130 -15.04 -60.30 46.32
N HIS A 131 -15.08 -60.99 45.19
CA HIS A 131 -15.86 -60.71 43.96
C HIS A 131 -16.52 -62.07 43.54
N PRO A 132 -17.49 -62.18 42.61
CA PRO A 132 -18.13 -61.18 41.74
C PRO A 132 -19.69 -61.30 41.54
N SER A 133 -20.23 -60.34 40.77
CA SER A 133 -21.38 -60.42 39.83
C SER A 133 -22.84 -60.56 40.34
N SER A 134 -23.72 -59.64 39.91
CA SER A 134 -24.81 -59.95 38.97
C SER A 134 -25.63 -58.69 38.58
N THR A 135 -26.40 -58.87 37.52
CA THR A 135 -27.18 -57.97 36.65
C THR A 135 -28.29 -57.08 37.28
N ASN A 136 -28.54 -55.93 36.64
CA ASN A 136 -29.77 -55.06 36.51
C ASN A 136 -31.08 -55.45 37.26
N PRO A 137 -31.96 -54.50 37.73
CA PRO A 137 -32.68 -53.57 36.80
C PRO A 137 -33.27 -52.22 37.36
N THR A 138 -33.54 -51.28 36.44
CA THR A 138 -34.64 -50.27 36.28
C THR A 138 -35.34 -49.47 37.44
N ARG A 139 -35.67 -48.19 37.09
CA ARG A 139 -36.84 -47.32 37.47
C ARG A 139 -36.82 -46.66 38.88
N LYS A 140 -37.13 -45.37 39.17
CA LYS A 140 -38.07 -44.35 38.64
C LYS A 140 -37.75 -42.91 39.17
N LYS A 141 -37.92 -41.90 38.30
CA LYS A 141 -38.53 -40.51 38.41
C LYS A 141 -38.42 -39.70 39.73
N ARG A 142 -38.08 -38.38 39.77
CA ARG A 142 -38.71 -37.12 39.22
C ARG A 142 -37.86 -35.89 39.71
N PRO A 143 -38.07 -34.60 39.32
CA PRO A 143 -39.05 -34.00 38.41
C PRO A 143 -38.47 -33.02 37.34
N THR A 144 -39.33 -32.62 36.42
CA THR A 144 -39.15 -31.66 35.31
C THR A 144 -39.40 -30.21 35.72
N LEU A 145 -38.58 -29.27 35.23
CA LEU A 145 -38.93 -27.85 35.12
C LEU A 145 -38.97 -27.46 33.63
N LYS A 146 -40.16 -27.11 33.13
CA LYS A 146 -40.37 -26.54 31.78
C LYS A 146 -39.99 -25.06 31.81
N ARG A 147 -39.19 -24.60 30.85
CA ARG A 147 -39.11 -23.16 30.50
C ARG A 147 -39.42 -23.01 29.02
N ASN A 148 -40.59 -22.46 28.73
CA ASN A 148 -41.05 -22.09 27.39
C ASN A 148 -40.28 -20.84 26.92
N ILE A 149 -39.55 -20.93 25.82
CA ILE A 149 -39.08 -19.75 25.08
C ILE A 149 -40.09 -19.49 23.96
N LYS A 150 -40.90 -18.44 24.11
CA LYS A 150 -41.72 -17.90 23.02
C LYS A 150 -40.81 -17.05 22.12
N ILE A 151 -40.41 -17.59 20.96
CA ILE A 151 -39.83 -16.79 19.88
C ILE A 151 -40.99 -16.05 19.20
N SER A 152 -40.92 -14.71 19.14
CA SER A 152 -41.97 -13.94 18.48
C SER A 152 -41.98 -14.21 16.97
N LYS A 153 -43.17 -14.44 16.40
CA LYS A 153 -43.37 -14.72 14.96
C LYS A 153 -42.95 -13.58 14.02
N LYS A 154 -42.46 -12.45 14.54
CA LYS A 154 -42.11 -11.25 13.77
C LYS A 154 -40.75 -11.33 13.06
N TYR A 155 -39.88 -12.26 13.45
CA TYR A 155 -38.52 -12.40 12.88
C TYR A 155 -38.28 -13.74 12.16
N LEU A 156 -39.22 -14.68 12.23
CA LEU A 156 -39.09 -15.97 11.55
C LEU A 156 -39.38 -15.87 10.05
N ILE A 157 -40.29 -14.98 9.65
CA ILE A 157 -40.69 -14.76 8.26
C ILE A 157 -39.58 -14.09 7.41
N PRO A 158 -38.88 -13.02 7.85
CA PRO A 158 -37.81 -12.41 7.04
C PRO A 158 -36.55 -13.29 6.93
N VAL A 159 -36.25 -14.13 7.95
CA VAL A 159 -35.09 -15.04 7.91
C VAL A 159 -35.35 -16.22 6.97
N ILE A 160 -36.57 -16.77 6.97
CA ILE A 160 -36.99 -17.79 6.01
C ILE A 160 -37.07 -17.20 4.59
N ALA A 161 -37.53 -15.96 4.43
CA ALA A 161 -37.55 -15.27 3.14
C ALA A 161 -36.14 -14.97 2.59
N ALA A 162 -35.18 -14.62 3.44
CA ALA A 162 -33.78 -14.40 3.04
C ALA A 162 -33.07 -15.71 2.62
N ILE A 163 -33.34 -16.82 3.32
CA ILE A 163 -32.81 -18.14 2.97
C ILE A 163 -33.48 -18.67 1.69
N LEU A 164 -34.79 -18.46 1.52
CA LEU A 164 -35.50 -18.82 0.29
C LEU A 164 -35.09 -17.95 -0.91
N ALA A 165 -34.78 -16.67 -0.72
CA ALA A 165 -34.25 -15.81 -1.78
C ALA A 165 -32.84 -16.23 -2.22
N LEU A 166 -31.99 -16.65 -1.29
CA LEU A 166 -30.64 -17.14 -1.57
C LEU A 166 -30.68 -18.50 -2.30
N VAL A 167 -31.58 -19.40 -1.90
CA VAL A 167 -31.80 -20.68 -2.59
C VAL A 167 -32.48 -20.48 -3.95
N ALA A 168 -33.38 -19.52 -4.09
CA ALA A 168 -33.98 -19.16 -5.38
C ALA A 168 -32.93 -18.63 -6.36
N VAL A 169 -31.97 -17.80 -5.93
CA VAL A 169 -30.87 -17.32 -6.79
C VAL A 169 -29.96 -18.48 -7.25
N ILE A 170 -29.69 -19.45 -6.38
CA ILE A 170 -28.86 -20.62 -6.71
C ILE A 170 -29.59 -21.60 -7.66
N VAL A 171 -30.91 -21.74 -7.51
CA VAL A 171 -31.73 -22.60 -8.39
C VAL A 171 -32.03 -21.91 -9.73
N PHE A 172 -32.22 -20.59 -9.76
CA PHE A 172 -32.48 -19.83 -10.99
C PHE A 172 -31.20 -19.66 -11.86
N ALA A 173 -30.01 -19.64 -11.24
CA ALA A 173 -28.73 -19.66 -11.96
C ALA A 173 -28.49 -20.97 -12.73
N ASN A 174 -29.17 -22.07 -12.36
CA ASN A 174 -29.01 -23.39 -12.98
C ASN A 174 -30.19 -23.81 -13.89
N LEU A 175 -31.20 -22.96 -14.07
CA LEU A 175 -32.41 -23.22 -14.86
C LEU A 175 -32.77 -22.00 -15.74
N LEU A 176 -31.93 -21.69 -16.72
CA LEU A 176 -32.33 -20.85 -17.86
C LEU A 176 -32.06 -21.62 -19.16
N PRO A 177 -33.08 -21.88 -20.00
CA PRO A 177 -32.83 -22.31 -21.36
C PRO A 177 -32.14 -21.17 -22.14
N GLN A 178 -31.09 -21.51 -22.90
CA GLN A 178 -30.44 -20.62 -23.85
C GLN A 178 -31.38 -20.32 -25.03
N SER A 179 -32.33 -19.40 -24.86
CA SER A 179 -32.98 -18.71 -25.97
C SER A 179 -33.91 -17.60 -25.46
N LEU A 180 -33.81 -16.42 -26.08
CA LEU A 180 -34.62 -15.19 -25.92
C LEU A 180 -34.10 -14.27 -24.80
N MET A 181 -33.51 -13.10 -25.02
CA MET A 181 -33.46 -12.23 -26.19
C MET A 181 -32.13 -11.48 -26.26
N GLU A 182 -31.52 -11.45 -27.44
CA GLU A 182 -30.58 -10.40 -27.83
C GLU A 182 -31.36 -9.08 -27.89
N ASP A 183 -31.03 -8.13 -27.02
CA ASP A 183 -31.16 -6.71 -27.36
C ASP A 183 -29.77 -6.23 -27.78
N LYS A 184 -29.52 -6.24 -29.10
CA LYS A 184 -28.32 -5.68 -29.71
C LYS A 184 -28.36 -4.16 -29.58
N THR A 185 -28.03 -3.66 -28.41
CA THR A 185 -27.44 -2.33 -28.32
C THR A 185 -25.96 -2.48 -28.65
N SER A 186 -25.58 -1.91 -29.80
CA SER A 186 -24.23 -1.89 -30.34
C SER A 186 -23.20 -1.63 -29.23
N PRO A 187 -22.13 -2.45 -29.08
CA PRO A 187 -21.09 -2.14 -28.11
C PRO A 187 -20.52 -0.76 -28.44
N SER A 188 -20.37 0.06 -27.41
CA SER A 188 -19.64 1.32 -27.50
C SER A 188 -18.27 1.03 -28.14
N ASN A 189 -18.05 1.48 -29.37
CA ASN A 189 -16.79 1.35 -30.09
C ASN A 189 -15.71 2.31 -29.51
N SER A 190 -15.69 2.52 -28.19
CA SER A 190 -14.61 3.27 -27.55
C SER A 190 -13.31 2.47 -27.65
N PRO A 191 -12.21 3.05 -28.16
CA PRO A 191 -10.92 2.38 -28.27
C PRO A 191 -10.35 1.97 -26.90
N LEU A 192 -10.84 2.55 -25.80
CA LEU A 192 -10.46 2.16 -24.44
C LEU A 192 -10.92 0.73 -24.11
N THR A 193 -12.10 0.31 -24.59
CA THR A 193 -12.76 -0.93 -24.19
C THR A 193 -11.97 -2.18 -24.57
N PHE A 194 -11.24 -2.14 -25.69
CA PHE A 194 -10.49 -3.30 -26.19
C PHE A 194 -9.04 -3.36 -25.71
N ASN A 195 -8.54 -2.29 -25.08
CA ASN A 195 -7.16 -2.27 -24.61
C ASN A 195 -7.05 -2.98 -23.25
N PRO A 196 -6.21 -4.03 -23.11
CA PRO A 196 -6.08 -4.77 -21.86
C PRO A 196 -5.39 -3.96 -20.74
N ARG A 197 -4.74 -2.83 -21.08
CA ARG A 197 -4.04 -1.95 -20.15
C ARG A 197 -4.90 -0.82 -19.62
N ILE A 198 -6.15 -0.74 -20.05
CA ILE A 198 -7.04 0.38 -19.77
C ILE A 198 -8.35 -0.15 -19.20
N SER A 199 -8.79 0.45 -18.09
CA SER A 199 -10.10 0.12 -17.54
C SER A 199 -10.75 1.28 -16.79
N SER A 200 -12.07 1.39 -16.99
CA SER A 200 -12.95 2.25 -16.19
C SER A 200 -13.71 1.48 -15.11
N GLY A 201 -13.34 0.22 -14.88
CA GLY A 201 -14.02 -0.72 -13.98
C GLY A 201 -14.54 -1.98 -14.68
N ASP A 202 -14.34 -2.10 -15.99
CA ASP A 202 -14.71 -3.24 -16.83
C ASP A 202 -13.66 -4.37 -16.85
N LYS A 203 -12.46 -4.14 -16.30
CA LYS A 203 -11.38 -5.12 -16.16
C LYS A 203 -10.68 -4.93 -14.81
N VAL A 204 -10.06 -5.98 -14.31
CA VAL A 204 -9.13 -5.88 -13.17
C VAL A 204 -7.74 -5.62 -13.75
N LEU A 205 -7.10 -4.51 -13.39
CA LEU A 205 -5.71 -4.23 -13.76
C LEU A 205 -4.75 -4.63 -12.64
N ILE A 206 -5.19 -4.58 -11.38
CA ILE A 206 -4.40 -5.03 -10.22
C ILE A 206 -4.89 -6.40 -9.75
N GLU A 207 -4.27 -7.46 -10.25
CA GLU A 207 -4.61 -8.85 -9.91
C GLU A 207 -4.03 -9.30 -8.57
N ASN A 208 -2.87 -8.77 -8.19
CA ASN A 208 -2.06 -9.23 -7.06
C ASN A 208 -1.93 -8.16 -5.97
N GLU A 209 -3.03 -7.85 -5.28
CA GLU A 209 -2.95 -7.09 -4.03
C GLU A 209 -2.46 -8.02 -2.90
N GLU A 210 -1.37 -7.65 -2.24
CA GLU A 210 -0.79 -8.45 -1.16
C GLU A 210 -1.68 -8.46 0.08
N GLY A 211 -1.77 -9.62 0.75
CA GLY A 211 -2.49 -9.75 2.02
C GLY A 211 -4.02 -9.70 1.94
N VAL A 212 -4.61 -9.73 0.75
CA VAL A 212 -6.07 -9.74 0.57
C VAL A 212 -6.66 -11.16 0.60
N SER A 213 -7.88 -11.29 1.11
CA SER A 213 -8.61 -12.56 1.25
C SER A 213 -9.08 -13.11 -0.12
N LYS A 214 -9.53 -14.38 -0.14
CA LYS A 214 -10.21 -14.95 -1.32
C LYS A 214 -11.55 -14.27 -1.60
N SER A 215 -12.29 -13.89 -0.55
CA SER A 215 -13.58 -13.19 -0.68
C SER A 215 -13.39 -11.82 -1.34
N PHE A 216 -12.37 -11.08 -0.93
CA PHE A 216 -11.98 -9.81 -1.56
C PHE A 216 -11.81 -9.97 -3.07
N LYS A 217 -11.03 -10.98 -3.51
CA LYS A 217 -10.77 -11.22 -4.94
C LYS A 217 -12.05 -11.55 -5.70
N LEU A 218 -12.91 -12.38 -5.12
CA LEU A 218 -14.20 -12.75 -5.72
C LEU A 218 -15.15 -11.55 -5.83
N LEU A 219 -15.26 -10.74 -4.77
CA LEU A 219 -16.08 -9.53 -4.77
C LEU A 219 -15.58 -8.51 -5.81
N LYS A 220 -14.27 -8.31 -5.90
CA LYS A 220 -13.65 -7.42 -6.89
C LYS A 220 -13.95 -7.88 -8.31
N GLN A 221 -13.78 -9.17 -8.60
CA GLN A 221 -14.10 -9.76 -9.90
C GLN A 221 -15.60 -9.65 -10.23
N ALA A 222 -16.48 -9.94 -9.27
CA ALA A 222 -17.93 -9.82 -9.45
C ALA A 222 -18.36 -8.37 -9.72
N GLY A 223 -17.78 -7.41 -8.98
CA GLY A 223 -18.02 -5.98 -9.18
C GLY A 223 -17.61 -5.50 -10.56
N VAL A 224 -16.40 -5.86 -11.00
CA VAL A 224 -15.88 -5.53 -12.33
C VAL A 224 -16.74 -6.15 -13.44
N LYS A 225 -17.10 -7.43 -13.30
CA LYS A 225 -18.00 -8.11 -14.24
C LYS A 225 -19.37 -7.40 -14.32
N ALA A 226 -19.94 -7.01 -13.18
CA ALA A 226 -21.19 -6.28 -13.15
C ALA A 226 -21.10 -4.90 -13.83
N ILE A 227 -19.96 -4.18 -13.71
CA ILE A 227 -19.73 -2.95 -14.49
C ILE A 227 -19.69 -3.23 -15.98
N ALA A 228 -18.98 -4.27 -16.42
CA ALA A 228 -18.90 -4.67 -17.82
C ALA A 228 -20.27 -5.03 -18.42
N GLU A 229 -21.17 -5.60 -17.61
CA GLU A 229 -22.56 -5.91 -17.95
C GLU A 229 -23.53 -4.72 -17.73
N ALA A 230 -23.03 -3.53 -17.37
CA ALA A 230 -23.79 -2.33 -17.03
C ALA A 230 -24.81 -2.50 -15.87
N LYS A 231 -24.59 -3.48 -14.99
CA LYS A 231 -25.37 -3.77 -13.76
C LYS A 231 -24.83 -2.97 -12.58
N TYR A 232 -24.95 -1.65 -12.64
CA TYR A 232 -24.29 -0.75 -11.68
C TYR A 232 -24.70 -0.95 -10.21
N ASN A 233 -25.96 -1.29 -9.91
CA ASN A 233 -26.40 -1.52 -8.52
C ASN A 233 -25.75 -2.76 -7.90
N GLU A 234 -25.58 -3.83 -8.70
CA GLU A 234 -24.85 -5.04 -8.28
C GLU A 234 -23.37 -4.72 -8.11
N ALA A 235 -22.78 -4.00 -9.07
CA ALA A 235 -21.39 -3.56 -9.00
C ALA A 235 -21.08 -2.75 -7.73
N ILE A 236 -21.96 -1.79 -7.38
CA ILE A 236 -21.84 -1.01 -6.16
C ILE A 236 -21.85 -1.91 -4.94
N SER A 237 -22.78 -2.88 -4.87
CA SER A 237 -22.89 -3.80 -3.73
C SER A 237 -21.63 -4.64 -3.55
N TYR A 238 -21.09 -5.21 -4.65
CA TYR A 238 -19.86 -6.00 -4.59
C TYR A 238 -18.64 -5.15 -4.22
N LEU A 239 -18.47 -3.98 -4.84
CA LEU A 239 -17.31 -3.12 -4.60
C LEU A 239 -17.38 -2.42 -3.24
N ASP A 240 -18.56 -2.07 -2.72
CA ASP A 240 -18.70 -1.62 -1.32
C ASP A 240 -18.25 -2.75 -0.37
N GLY A 241 -18.56 -4.02 -0.69
CA GLY A 241 -18.03 -5.19 0.04
C GLY A 241 -16.49 -5.26 0.03
N VAL A 242 -15.86 -5.01 -1.13
CA VAL A 242 -14.39 -4.93 -1.24
C VAL A 242 -13.82 -3.86 -0.30
N ILE A 243 -14.41 -2.65 -0.31
CA ILE A 243 -13.96 -1.52 0.53
C ILE A 243 -14.20 -1.79 2.03
N GLN A 244 -15.24 -2.55 2.39
CA GLN A 244 -15.48 -2.97 3.76
C GLN A 244 -14.45 -3.99 4.26
N GLU A 245 -14.02 -4.92 3.41
CA GLU A 245 -12.97 -5.90 3.74
C GLU A 245 -11.58 -5.24 3.81
N SER A 246 -11.22 -4.44 2.81
CA SER A 246 -9.96 -3.70 2.76
C SER A 246 -10.17 -2.34 2.12
N ARG A 247 -10.13 -1.30 2.95
CA ARG A 247 -10.26 0.09 2.49
C ARG A 247 -9.09 0.52 1.59
N ASN A 248 -7.94 -0.15 1.68
CA ASN A 248 -6.72 0.23 1.00
C ASN A 248 -6.59 -0.34 -0.43
N SER A 249 -7.70 -0.35 -1.19
CA SER A 249 -7.75 -0.78 -2.59
C SER A 249 -8.19 0.38 -3.50
N PRO A 250 -7.24 1.21 -3.97
CA PRO A 250 -7.57 2.43 -4.72
C PRO A 250 -8.19 2.14 -6.10
N GLU A 251 -7.82 1.05 -6.76
CA GLU A 251 -8.48 0.61 -8.01
C GLU A 251 -9.97 0.33 -7.77
N SER A 252 -10.30 -0.45 -6.74
CA SER A 252 -11.68 -0.78 -6.40
C SER A 252 -12.48 0.45 -5.95
N LEU A 253 -11.86 1.41 -5.24
CA LEU A 253 -12.54 2.66 -4.89
C LEU A 253 -12.86 3.51 -6.13
N ILE A 254 -11.93 3.60 -7.08
CA ILE A 254 -12.15 4.29 -8.36
C ILE A 254 -13.32 3.63 -9.12
N TYR A 255 -13.34 2.30 -9.21
CA TYR A 255 -14.41 1.57 -9.90
C TYR A 255 -15.75 1.73 -9.20
N LEU A 256 -15.77 1.72 -7.87
CA LEU A 256 -16.97 1.99 -7.08
C LEU A 256 -17.52 3.39 -7.35
N ASN A 257 -16.65 4.40 -7.37
CA ASN A 257 -17.04 5.78 -7.68
C ASN A 257 -17.58 5.91 -9.11
N ASN A 258 -16.95 5.25 -10.09
CA ASN A 258 -17.44 5.19 -11.47
C ASN A 258 -18.82 4.50 -11.56
N ALA A 259 -19.01 3.40 -10.82
CA ALA A 259 -20.27 2.66 -10.80
C ALA A 259 -21.42 3.47 -10.16
N LYS A 260 -21.15 4.24 -9.10
CA LYS A 260 -22.11 5.17 -8.47
C LYS A 260 -22.61 6.26 -9.43
N ILE A 261 -21.78 6.65 -10.40
CA ILE A 261 -22.18 7.54 -11.50
C ILE A 261 -23.03 6.77 -12.53
N GLY A 262 -22.61 5.56 -12.91
CA GLY A 262 -23.31 4.71 -13.87
C GLY A 262 -23.43 5.37 -15.24
N LYS A 263 -24.65 5.43 -15.80
CA LYS A 263 -24.93 6.05 -17.11
C LYS A 263 -25.15 7.56 -17.06
N LYS A 264 -25.06 8.19 -15.88
CA LYS A 264 -25.25 9.64 -15.74
C LYS A 264 -24.13 10.39 -16.48
N LYS A 265 -24.43 11.62 -16.95
CA LYS A 265 -23.43 12.52 -17.53
C LYS A 265 -22.29 12.73 -16.53
N ALA A 266 -21.06 12.58 -17.02
CA ALA A 266 -19.84 12.76 -16.26
C ALA A 266 -18.71 13.20 -17.18
N GLU A 267 -17.74 13.93 -16.63
CA GLU A 267 -16.48 14.22 -17.31
C GLU A 267 -15.46 13.12 -16.96
N THR A 268 -14.47 12.92 -17.83
CA THR A 268 -13.50 11.82 -17.65
C THR A 268 -12.07 12.34 -17.65
N ILE A 269 -11.26 11.87 -16.71
CA ILE A 269 -9.79 11.99 -16.75
C ILE A 269 -9.16 10.59 -16.66
N ALA A 270 -7.95 10.46 -17.19
CA ALA A 270 -7.17 9.23 -17.08
C ALA A 270 -6.09 9.36 -16.00
N VAL A 271 -5.77 8.26 -15.33
CA VAL A 271 -4.58 8.11 -14.49
C VAL A 271 -3.70 7.03 -15.10
N VAL A 272 -2.45 7.38 -15.40
CA VAL A 272 -1.46 6.45 -15.94
C VAL A 272 -0.46 6.10 -14.84
N ALA A 273 -0.32 4.80 -14.57
CA ALA A 273 0.48 4.29 -13.46
C ALA A 273 1.26 3.03 -13.86
N PRO A 274 2.40 2.74 -13.20
CA PRO A 274 3.32 1.66 -13.57
C PRO A 274 2.89 0.30 -12.95
N ILE A 275 1.64 -0.12 -13.14
CA ILE A 275 1.04 -1.24 -12.38
C ILE A 275 1.86 -2.53 -12.46
N GLY A 276 2.39 -2.89 -13.64
CA GLY A 276 3.14 -4.13 -13.81
C GLY A 276 4.64 -4.06 -13.52
N SER A 277 5.22 -2.87 -13.32
CA SER A 277 6.66 -2.70 -13.03
C SER A 277 6.93 -2.19 -11.62
N ASP A 278 6.05 -1.35 -11.08
CA ASP A 278 6.10 -0.83 -9.71
C ASP A 278 4.68 -0.71 -9.14
N LEU A 279 4.14 -1.85 -8.70
CA LEU A 279 2.80 -1.90 -8.12
C LEU A 279 2.65 -0.95 -6.92
N LYS A 280 3.68 -0.82 -6.10
CA LYS A 280 3.62 0.05 -4.91
C LYS A 280 3.51 1.51 -5.32
N GLY A 281 4.35 1.95 -6.24
CA GLY A 281 4.28 3.28 -6.84
C GLY A 281 2.93 3.54 -7.51
N ALA A 282 2.40 2.56 -8.22
CA ALA A 282 1.07 2.66 -8.83
C ALA A 282 -0.04 2.85 -7.79
N LEU A 283 -0.03 2.07 -6.70
CA LEU A 283 -0.99 2.22 -5.60
C LEU A 283 -0.91 3.61 -4.96
N GLU A 284 0.30 4.16 -4.79
CA GLU A 284 0.49 5.51 -4.24
C GLU A 284 -0.13 6.60 -5.13
N ILE A 285 0.04 6.50 -6.46
CA ILE A 285 -0.59 7.41 -7.42
C ILE A 285 -2.12 7.26 -7.39
N LEU A 286 -2.61 6.02 -7.47
CA LEU A 286 -4.04 5.73 -7.53
C LEU A 286 -4.77 6.21 -6.27
N ARG A 287 -4.16 6.09 -5.08
CA ARG A 287 -4.72 6.66 -3.84
C ARG A 287 -4.96 8.16 -3.96
N GLY A 288 -3.99 8.90 -4.50
CA GLY A 288 -4.11 10.35 -4.65
C GLY A 288 -5.24 10.75 -5.59
N VAL A 289 -5.31 10.09 -6.75
CA VAL A 289 -6.37 10.33 -7.74
C VAL A 289 -7.74 9.92 -7.20
N ALA A 290 -7.83 8.77 -6.54
CA ALA A 290 -9.07 8.29 -5.93
C ALA A 290 -9.58 9.23 -4.83
N SER A 291 -8.68 9.79 -3.99
CA SER A 291 -9.06 10.82 -3.00
C SER A 291 -9.67 12.06 -3.67
N ALA A 292 -9.05 12.57 -4.74
CA ALA A 292 -9.55 13.74 -5.45
C ALA A 292 -10.91 13.48 -6.13
N GLN A 293 -11.08 12.29 -6.72
CA GLN A 293 -12.36 11.86 -7.28
C GLN A 293 -13.46 11.76 -6.21
N TYR A 294 -13.15 11.11 -5.09
CA TYR A 294 -14.08 10.92 -3.98
C TYR A 294 -14.57 12.25 -3.40
N GLU A 295 -13.66 13.23 -3.25
CA GLU A 295 -14.02 14.57 -2.80
C GLU A 295 -14.90 15.29 -3.82
N SER A 296 -14.47 15.32 -5.09
CA SER A 296 -15.17 16.05 -6.15
C SER A 296 -16.59 15.53 -6.35
N ASN A 297 -16.77 14.21 -6.37
CA ASN A 297 -18.07 13.58 -6.63
C ASN A 297 -19.09 13.74 -5.50
N GLN A 298 -18.70 14.28 -4.34
CA GLN A 298 -19.62 14.63 -3.27
C GLN A 298 -20.09 16.08 -3.32
N GLN A 299 -19.50 16.92 -4.17
CA GLN A 299 -19.87 18.32 -4.28
C GLN A 299 -21.16 18.48 -5.10
N MET A 300 -22.23 18.95 -4.44
CA MET A 300 -23.49 19.25 -5.10
C MET A 300 -23.32 20.34 -6.16
N GLY A 301 -24.03 20.19 -7.29
CA GLY A 301 -24.03 21.19 -8.36
C GLY A 301 -22.84 21.13 -9.32
N THR A 302 -21.93 20.16 -9.16
CA THR A 302 -20.82 19.92 -10.11
C THR A 302 -21.07 18.66 -10.93
N THR A 303 -20.58 18.63 -12.17
CA THR A 303 -20.58 17.40 -12.98
C THR A 303 -19.60 16.40 -12.36
N PRO A 304 -20.02 15.15 -12.09
CA PRO A 304 -19.14 14.16 -11.48
C PRO A 304 -18.03 13.73 -12.45
N ILE A 305 -16.94 13.23 -11.88
CA ILE A 305 -15.74 12.79 -12.57
C ILE A 305 -15.62 11.26 -12.56
N LYS A 306 -15.49 10.68 -13.74
CA LYS A 306 -15.03 9.30 -13.93
C LYS A 306 -13.51 9.28 -14.10
N ILE A 307 -12.89 8.24 -13.55
CA ILE A 307 -11.45 7.99 -13.70
C ILE A 307 -11.25 6.74 -14.55
N VAL A 308 -10.42 6.84 -15.58
CA VAL A 308 -9.92 5.68 -16.33
C VAL A 308 -8.52 5.36 -15.82
N ILE A 309 -8.28 4.11 -15.43
CA ILE A 309 -6.95 3.65 -15.02
C ILE A 309 -6.23 3.07 -16.23
N VAL A 310 -4.96 3.43 -16.39
CA VAL A 310 -4.10 3.04 -17.50
C VAL A 310 -2.78 2.50 -16.96
N ASN A 311 -2.37 1.32 -17.43
CA ASN A 311 -1.08 0.71 -17.09
C ASN A 311 -0.05 0.88 -18.23
N ASP A 312 1.02 1.63 -17.97
CA ASP A 312 2.14 1.78 -18.91
C ASP A 312 3.37 0.92 -18.58
N ASP A 313 3.36 0.17 -17.47
CA ASP A 313 4.49 -0.59 -16.94
C ASP A 313 5.80 0.20 -16.83
N ASP A 314 5.74 1.54 -16.71
CA ASP A 314 6.93 2.41 -16.77
C ASP A 314 7.83 2.16 -18.01
N LYS A 315 7.21 1.82 -19.15
CA LYS A 315 7.90 1.57 -20.42
C LYS A 315 7.56 2.64 -21.44
N GLU A 316 8.58 3.29 -22.01
CA GLU A 316 8.42 4.38 -22.97
C GLU A 316 7.53 4.00 -24.17
N GLU A 317 7.74 2.82 -24.76
CA GLU A 317 6.95 2.37 -25.90
C GLU A 317 5.49 2.08 -25.53
N VAL A 318 5.24 1.55 -24.33
CA VAL A 318 3.88 1.30 -23.85
C VAL A 318 3.20 2.64 -23.52
N ALA A 319 3.91 3.59 -22.92
CA ALA A 319 3.41 4.92 -22.66
C ALA A 319 3.01 5.65 -23.95
N LYS A 320 3.79 5.54 -25.02
CA LYS A 320 3.42 6.06 -26.35
C LYS A 320 2.14 5.41 -26.89
N GLN A 321 2.03 4.09 -26.76
CA GLN A 321 0.85 3.32 -27.21
C GLN A 321 -0.41 3.76 -26.46
N VAL A 322 -0.38 3.80 -25.12
CA VAL A 322 -1.55 4.20 -24.34
C VAL A 322 -1.87 5.69 -24.54
N ALA A 323 -0.88 6.56 -24.70
CA ALA A 323 -1.10 7.96 -25.04
C ALA A 323 -1.82 8.11 -26.39
N SER A 324 -1.44 7.33 -27.40
CA SER A 324 -2.11 7.33 -28.71
C SER A 324 -3.56 6.88 -28.62
N VAL A 325 -3.87 5.91 -27.75
CA VAL A 325 -5.25 5.49 -27.49
C VAL A 325 -6.03 6.58 -26.76
N LEU A 326 -5.44 7.22 -25.75
CA LEU A 326 -6.11 8.28 -24.98
C LEU A 326 -6.44 9.51 -25.84
N ILE A 327 -5.57 9.91 -26.78
CA ILE A 327 -5.88 11.06 -27.63
C ILE A 327 -7.03 10.79 -28.61
N GLN A 328 -7.30 9.51 -28.94
CA GLN A 328 -8.43 9.09 -29.77
C GLN A 328 -9.76 9.01 -29.01
N GLU A 329 -9.73 9.08 -27.67
CA GLU A 329 -10.95 9.08 -26.84
C GLU A 329 -11.32 10.51 -26.42
N PRO A 330 -12.22 11.21 -27.14
CA PRO A 330 -12.55 12.61 -26.87
C PRO A 330 -13.18 12.85 -25.49
N ALA A 331 -13.76 11.82 -24.86
CA ALA A 331 -14.31 11.93 -23.52
C ALA A 331 -13.24 12.16 -22.43
N VAL A 332 -11.98 11.77 -22.68
CA VAL A 332 -10.86 12.01 -21.76
C VAL A 332 -10.35 13.44 -21.92
N LEU A 333 -10.49 14.25 -20.86
CA LEU A 333 -10.16 15.67 -20.86
C LEU A 333 -8.77 16.00 -20.30
N GLY A 334 -8.16 15.07 -19.57
CA GLY A 334 -6.82 15.24 -18.99
C GLY A 334 -6.24 13.93 -18.47
N VAL A 335 -4.94 13.94 -18.20
CA VAL A 335 -4.15 12.80 -17.74
C VAL A 335 -3.37 13.16 -16.48
N VAL A 336 -3.47 12.33 -15.44
CA VAL A 336 -2.52 12.31 -14.32
C VAL A 336 -1.48 11.23 -14.58
N GLY A 337 -0.21 11.59 -14.70
CA GLY A 337 0.87 10.64 -15.02
C GLY A 337 2.05 11.33 -15.72
N HIS A 338 3.16 10.65 -15.98
CA HIS A 338 3.46 9.23 -15.76
C HIS A 338 4.33 9.01 -14.50
N TRP A 339 4.95 7.83 -14.37
CA TRP A 339 5.92 7.49 -13.33
C TRP A 339 7.31 8.10 -13.60
N ALA A 340 8.17 7.42 -14.37
CA ALA A 340 9.53 7.90 -14.60
C ALA A 340 9.57 9.11 -15.56
N SER A 341 10.59 9.96 -15.35
CA SER A 341 10.79 11.15 -16.18
C SER A 341 11.00 10.84 -17.66
N GLN A 342 11.72 9.76 -18.02
CA GLN A 342 11.87 9.36 -19.42
C GLN A 342 10.54 8.90 -20.06
N VAL A 343 9.65 8.29 -19.28
CA VAL A 343 8.35 7.82 -19.75
C VAL A 343 7.40 9.00 -19.98
N SER A 344 7.38 9.98 -19.08
CA SER A 344 6.66 11.24 -19.28
C SER A 344 7.16 11.99 -20.53
N LEU A 345 8.48 12.04 -20.76
CA LEU A 345 9.06 12.65 -21.97
C LEU A 345 8.63 11.92 -23.25
N ALA A 346 8.58 10.58 -23.22
CA ALA A 346 8.19 9.78 -24.38
C ALA A 346 6.73 10.00 -24.81
N ALA A 347 5.82 10.28 -23.87
CA ALA A 347 4.40 10.47 -24.15
C ALA A 347 3.99 11.92 -24.45
N LYS A 348 4.75 12.92 -23.97
CA LYS A 348 4.31 14.34 -23.98
C LYS A 348 3.95 14.87 -25.36
N ASP A 349 4.69 14.49 -26.40
CA ASP A 349 4.48 15.04 -27.76
C ASP A 349 3.21 14.47 -28.39
N ILE A 350 2.86 13.23 -28.03
CA ILE A 350 1.60 12.61 -28.44
C ILE A 350 0.43 13.34 -27.77
N TYR A 351 0.51 13.58 -26.46
CA TYR A 351 -0.50 14.37 -25.75
C TYR A 351 -0.65 15.78 -26.32
N ASN A 352 0.47 16.45 -26.61
CA ASN A 352 0.47 17.76 -27.27
C ASN A 352 -0.25 17.73 -28.61
N SER A 353 -0.02 16.71 -29.45
CA SER A 353 -0.69 16.54 -30.74
C SER A 353 -2.21 16.35 -30.59
N GLY A 354 -2.64 15.64 -29.53
CA GLY A 354 -4.04 15.43 -29.19
C GLY A 354 -4.67 16.54 -28.36
N LYS A 355 -3.92 17.63 -28.09
CA LYS A 355 -4.28 18.73 -27.18
C LYS A 355 -4.72 18.23 -25.81
N LEU A 356 -4.22 17.09 -25.35
CA LEU A 356 -4.61 16.46 -24.09
C LEU A 356 -3.64 16.91 -23.01
N VAL A 357 -4.13 17.54 -21.95
CA VAL A 357 -3.28 17.97 -20.84
C VAL A 357 -2.77 16.75 -20.08
N ALA A 358 -1.48 16.71 -19.79
CA ALA A 358 -0.87 15.79 -18.84
C ALA A 358 -0.29 16.55 -17.65
N ILE A 359 -0.67 16.17 -16.43
CA ILE A 359 -0.08 16.67 -15.19
C ILE A 359 0.68 15.52 -14.51
N SER A 360 2.01 15.60 -14.48
CA SER A 360 2.82 14.58 -13.79
C SER A 360 2.89 14.85 -12.29
N PRO A 361 2.56 13.85 -11.45
CA PRO A 361 2.66 13.99 -10.01
C PRO A 361 4.01 13.52 -9.43
N VAL A 362 4.88 12.90 -10.23
CA VAL A 362 6.11 12.27 -9.71
C VAL A 362 7.35 12.42 -10.61
N SER A 363 7.22 12.89 -11.86
CA SER A 363 8.38 13.08 -12.74
C SER A 363 9.08 14.43 -12.52
N THR A 364 10.31 14.39 -12.01
CA THR A 364 11.04 15.58 -11.49
C THR A 364 12.10 16.14 -12.43
N ALA A 365 12.46 15.46 -13.52
CA ALA A 365 13.56 15.91 -14.39
C ALA A 365 13.36 17.33 -14.93
N VAL A 366 14.43 18.15 -14.95
CA VAL A 366 14.33 19.55 -15.41
C VAL A 366 14.05 19.67 -16.91
N THR A 367 14.34 18.63 -17.69
CA THR A 367 14.03 18.57 -19.13
C THR A 367 12.52 18.53 -19.43
N LEU A 368 11.69 18.30 -18.42
CA LEU A 368 10.23 18.38 -18.54
C LEU A 368 9.70 19.82 -18.46
N SER A 369 10.46 20.74 -17.86
CA SER A 369 10.12 22.17 -17.82
C SER A 369 10.12 22.75 -19.23
N ASN A 370 9.10 23.52 -19.59
CA ASN A 370 8.92 24.10 -20.94
C ASN A 370 8.90 23.06 -22.08
N SER A 371 8.68 21.76 -21.77
CA SER A 371 8.80 20.70 -22.77
C SER A 371 7.58 20.56 -23.70
N SER A 372 6.43 21.10 -23.29
CA SER A 372 5.18 21.19 -24.04
C SER A 372 4.23 22.18 -23.34
N SER A 373 3.36 22.85 -24.10
CA SER A 373 2.28 23.70 -23.55
C SER A 373 1.11 22.91 -22.93
N TYR A 374 1.07 21.58 -23.13
CA TYR A 374 0.08 20.67 -22.56
C TYR A 374 0.66 19.80 -21.44
N PHE A 375 1.91 20.03 -21.03
CA PHE A 375 2.54 19.34 -19.91
C PHE A 375 2.64 20.25 -18.69
N PHE A 376 2.23 19.74 -17.55
CA PHE A 376 2.39 20.37 -16.24
C PHE A 376 2.91 19.36 -15.23
N ARG A 377 3.36 19.82 -14.07
CA ARG A 377 3.63 18.92 -12.93
C ARG A 377 3.32 19.55 -11.59
N THR A 378 2.86 18.74 -10.65
CA THR A 378 2.60 19.16 -9.27
C THR A 378 3.76 18.88 -8.32
N VAL A 379 4.61 17.91 -8.67
CA VAL A 379 5.88 17.63 -7.98
C VAL A 379 6.90 18.75 -8.25
N PRO A 380 7.73 19.14 -7.28
CA PRO A 380 8.91 19.99 -7.52
C PRO A 380 9.85 19.38 -8.56
N SER A 381 10.58 20.23 -9.27
CA SER A 381 11.66 19.81 -10.15
C SER A 381 12.90 19.37 -9.36
N ASP A 382 13.79 18.62 -10.00
CA ASP A 382 15.08 18.27 -9.41
C ASP A 382 15.92 19.50 -9.06
N SER A 383 15.73 20.63 -9.75
CA SER A 383 16.41 21.89 -9.41
C SER A 383 16.02 22.39 -8.02
N VAL A 384 14.74 22.25 -7.66
CA VAL A 384 14.23 22.64 -6.34
C VAL A 384 14.78 21.71 -5.25
N ALA A 385 14.75 20.39 -5.49
CA ALA A 385 15.29 19.39 -4.56
C ALA A 385 16.80 19.54 -4.38
N ALA A 386 17.54 19.65 -5.47
CA ALA A 386 18.98 19.88 -5.49
C ALA A 386 19.39 21.12 -4.71
N LYS A 387 18.66 22.24 -4.90
CA LYS A 387 18.90 23.47 -4.15
C LYS A 387 18.71 23.26 -2.65
N ALA A 388 17.64 22.59 -2.23
CA ALA A 388 17.38 22.30 -0.82
C ALA A 388 18.48 21.43 -0.19
N LEU A 389 18.95 20.40 -0.92
CA LEU A 389 20.04 19.53 -0.46
C LEU A 389 21.39 20.27 -0.38
N ALA A 390 21.72 21.08 -1.38
CA ALA A 390 22.94 21.89 -1.37
C ALA A 390 22.90 22.97 -0.27
N ASP A 391 21.74 23.60 -0.06
CA ASP A 391 21.48 24.52 1.06
C ASP A 391 21.75 23.83 2.40
N TYR A 392 21.20 22.64 2.62
CA TYR A 392 21.42 21.87 3.84
C TYR A 392 22.90 21.51 4.03
N MET A 393 23.57 21.02 2.99
CA MET A 393 24.99 20.66 3.03
C MET A 393 25.87 21.83 3.48
N VAL A 394 25.73 22.99 2.83
CA VAL A 394 26.60 24.14 3.08
C VAL A 394 26.24 24.82 4.39
N THR A 395 24.95 25.00 4.69
CA THR A 395 24.52 25.83 5.82
C THR A 395 24.31 25.07 7.13
N LYS A 396 23.90 23.80 7.07
CA LYS A 396 23.60 22.99 8.26
C LYS A 396 24.72 22.01 8.59
N LEU A 397 25.33 21.40 7.57
CA LEU A 397 26.47 20.49 7.79
C LEU A 397 27.83 21.23 7.78
N ASN A 398 27.87 22.48 7.29
CA ASN A 398 29.10 23.26 7.10
C ASN A 398 30.13 22.50 6.24
N LYS A 399 29.64 21.83 5.18
CA LYS A 399 30.44 21.00 4.26
C LYS A 399 30.45 21.60 2.86
N LYS A 400 31.54 21.40 2.13
CA LYS A 400 31.73 21.96 0.78
C LYS A 400 32.09 20.93 -0.27
N GLN A 401 32.66 19.78 0.10
CA GLN A 401 33.05 18.74 -0.84
C GLN A 401 32.05 17.60 -0.86
N ALA A 402 31.50 17.25 -2.02
CA ALA A 402 30.60 16.11 -2.17
C ALA A 402 31.11 15.09 -3.21
N ALA A 403 30.70 13.84 -2.99
CA ALA A 403 30.70 12.80 -4.01
C ALA A 403 29.26 12.44 -4.41
N VAL A 404 29.05 12.11 -5.68
CA VAL A 404 27.73 11.78 -6.22
C VAL A 404 27.73 10.38 -6.82
N PHE A 405 26.80 9.54 -6.38
CA PHE A 405 26.53 8.23 -6.95
C PHE A 405 25.20 8.27 -7.68
N PHE A 406 25.21 7.94 -8.97
CA PHE A 406 24.07 8.14 -9.86
C PHE A 406 23.94 7.00 -10.89
N ASN A 407 22.82 6.97 -11.59
CA ASN A 407 22.54 6.08 -12.71
C ASN A 407 22.59 6.87 -14.02
N SER A 408 23.59 6.62 -14.87
CA SER A 408 23.70 7.28 -16.19
C SER A 408 22.58 6.91 -17.17
N GLN A 409 21.88 5.81 -16.95
CA GLN A 409 20.79 5.34 -17.81
C GLN A 409 19.42 5.93 -17.42
N SER A 410 19.36 6.77 -16.37
CA SER A 410 18.12 7.38 -15.90
C SER A 410 18.12 8.90 -16.12
N THR A 411 17.09 9.41 -16.80
CA THR A 411 16.93 10.86 -17.01
C THR A 411 16.76 11.62 -15.70
N TYR A 412 16.02 11.04 -14.75
CA TYR A 412 15.87 11.58 -13.40
C TYR A 412 17.21 11.68 -12.67
N SER A 413 17.92 10.56 -12.58
CA SER A 413 19.17 10.49 -11.81
C SER A 413 20.23 11.47 -12.35
N GLN A 414 20.35 11.57 -13.67
CA GLN A 414 21.22 12.55 -14.32
C GLN A 414 20.80 13.99 -14.02
N SER A 415 19.49 14.28 -14.08
CA SER A 415 18.93 15.60 -13.78
C SER A 415 19.24 16.02 -12.35
N LEU A 416 18.97 15.16 -11.36
CA LEU A 416 19.30 15.44 -9.95
C LEU A 416 20.80 15.63 -9.72
N LYS A 417 21.65 14.77 -10.29
CA LYS A 417 23.12 14.94 -10.23
C LYS A 417 23.53 16.32 -10.74
N ASN A 418 23.11 16.68 -11.95
CA ASN A 418 23.55 17.89 -12.61
C ASN A 418 23.07 19.15 -11.87
N GLU A 419 21.81 19.15 -11.44
CA GLU A 419 21.26 20.27 -10.68
C GLU A 419 21.87 20.39 -9.28
N PHE A 420 22.23 19.28 -8.62
CA PHE A 420 22.95 19.34 -7.35
C PHE A 420 24.35 19.91 -7.49
N ILE A 421 25.13 19.46 -8.49
CA ILE A 421 26.46 20.01 -8.78
C ILE A 421 26.38 21.52 -9.03
N LYS A 422 25.41 21.94 -9.84
CA LYS A 422 25.14 23.35 -10.15
C LYS A 422 24.76 24.15 -8.89
N ALA A 423 23.81 23.65 -8.10
CA ALA A 423 23.34 24.33 -6.89
C ALA A 423 24.43 24.43 -5.81
N LEU A 424 25.26 23.39 -5.67
CA LEU A 424 26.39 23.38 -4.73
C LEU A 424 27.49 24.37 -5.14
N SER A 425 27.81 24.42 -6.44
CA SER A 425 28.78 25.38 -7.00
C SER A 425 28.36 26.84 -6.73
N GLN A 426 27.08 27.16 -6.91
CA GLN A 426 26.53 28.49 -6.60
C GLN A 426 26.62 28.87 -5.11
N LYS A 427 26.87 27.89 -4.23
CA LYS A 427 27.03 28.07 -2.78
C LYS A 427 28.48 27.98 -2.32
N GLY A 428 29.42 27.90 -3.25
CA GLY A 428 30.85 27.80 -2.94
C GLY A 428 31.28 26.44 -2.41
N GLY A 429 30.51 25.38 -2.70
CA GLY A 429 30.96 23.99 -2.60
C GLY A 429 31.27 23.41 -3.98
N GLU A 430 31.75 22.18 -4.03
CA GLU A 430 32.12 21.51 -5.29
C GLU A 430 31.92 19.99 -5.24
N VAL A 431 31.79 19.41 -6.43
CA VAL A 431 31.91 17.97 -6.69
C VAL A 431 33.06 17.82 -7.67
N SER A 432 34.18 17.27 -7.21
CA SER A 432 35.31 16.95 -8.09
C SER A 432 34.84 16.04 -9.23
N SER A 433 35.37 16.24 -10.45
CA SER A 433 35.04 15.39 -11.61
C SER A 433 35.30 13.91 -11.33
N ASN A 434 36.30 13.60 -10.51
CA ASN A 434 36.66 12.24 -10.10
C ASN A 434 35.76 11.68 -8.98
N ASN A 435 34.86 12.49 -8.41
CA ASN A 435 33.90 12.16 -7.36
C ASN A 435 32.46 11.99 -7.91
N THR A 436 32.33 11.64 -9.18
CA THR A 436 31.06 11.22 -9.78
C THR A 436 31.15 9.75 -10.18
N PHE A 437 30.22 8.93 -9.68
CA PHE A 437 30.28 7.47 -9.80
C PHE A 437 28.99 6.93 -10.39
N ASP A 438 29.09 6.26 -11.53
CA ASP A 438 27.95 5.61 -12.17
C ASP A 438 27.77 4.18 -11.66
N PHE A 439 26.55 3.85 -11.25
CA PHE A 439 26.12 2.52 -10.82
C PHE A 439 26.28 1.44 -11.89
N TYR A 440 26.36 1.82 -13.16
CA TYR A 440 26.45 0.92 -14.31
C TYR A 440 27.84 0.89 -14.97
N ASP A 441 28.84 1.53 -14.38
CA ASP A 441 30.23 1.30 -14.78
C ASP A 441 30.57 -0.20 -14.71
N PRO A 442 31.16 -0.81 -15.77
CA PRO A 442 31.52 -2.24 -15.79
C PRO A 442 32.46 -2.72 -14.66
N GLY A 443 33.05 -1.81 -13.89
CA GLY A 443 33.90 -2.09 -12.73
C GLY A 443 33.36 -1.55 -11.40
N PHE A 444 32.09 -1.14 -11.35
CA PHE A 444 31.51 -0.50 -10.16
C PHE A 444 31.66 -1.40 -8.92
N SER A 445 32.24 -0.82 -7.87
CA SER A 445 32.33 -1.44 -6.55
C SER A 445 32.11 -0.35 -5.51
N ALA A 446 31.01 -0.44 -4.78
CA ALA A 446 30.64 0.53 -3.76
C ALA A 446 31.79 0.80 -2.79
N LYS A 447 32.43 -0.25 -2.26
CA LYS A 447 33.59 -0.14 -1.36
C LYS A 447 34.72 0.67 -1.99
N ARG A 448 35.17 0.32 -3.20
CA ARG A 448 36.27 1.04 -3.86
C ARG A 448 35.92 2.49 -4.15
N ARG A 449 34.71 2.76 -4.61
CA ARG A 449 34.27 4.12 -4.95
C ARG A 449 34.08 5.00 -3.72
N VAL A 450 33.60 4.45 -2.60
CA VAL A 450 33.52 5.16 -1.32
C VAL A 450 34.92 5.49 -0.79
N GLU A 451 35.87 4.54 -0.82
CA GLU A 451 37.25 4.83 -0.42
C GLU A 451 37.88 5.91 -1.32
N GLN A 452 37.66 5.82 -2.63
CA GLN A 452 38.11 6.83 -3.58
C GLN A 452 37.53 8.21 -3.25
N ALA A 453 36.22 8.29 -2.94
CA ALA A 453 35.57 9.54 -2.56
C ALA A 453 36.21 10.19 -1.33
N ILE A 454 36.44 9.39 -0.28
CA ILE A 454 37.06 9.85 0.97
C ILE A 454 38.51 10.30 0.71
N GLN A 455 39.29 9.54 -0.06
CA GLN A 455 40.67 9.90 -0.43
C GLN A 455 40.74 11.20 -1.24
N GLN A 456 39.70 11.49 -2.03
CA GLN A 456 39.58 12.72 -2.83
C GLN A 456 38.90 13.86 -2.05
N GLY A 457 38.76 13.73 -0.73
CA GLY A 457 38.30 14.80 0.15
C GLY A 457 36.79 15.01 0.19
N ALA A 458 35.98 14.05 -0.30
CA ALA A 458 34.53 14.14 -0.16
C ALA A 458 34.14 14.18 1.32
N GLU A 459 33.31 15.15 1.69
CA GLU A 459 32.78 15.32 3.05
C GLU A 459 31.34 14.82 3.17
N VAL A 460 30.64 14.63 2.05
CA VAL A 460 29.23 14.22 1.95
C VAL A 460 29.06 13.33 0.72
N ILE A 461 28.16 12.34 0.79
CA ILE A 461 27.75 11.54 -0.36
C ILE A 461 26.30 11.88 -0.73
N LEU A 462 26.05 12.24 -1.99
CA LEU A 462 24.71 12.27 -2.58
C LEU A 462 24.43 10.92 -3.29
N LEU A 463 23.33 10.28 -2.90
CA LEU A 463 22.77 9.12 -3.58
C LEU A 463 21.60 9.56 -4.47
N ALA A 464 21.76 9.38 -5.78
CA ALA A 464 20.73 9.65 -6.77
C ALA A 464 20.43 8.37 -7.59
N PRO A 465 19.91 7.28 -6.98
CA PRO A 465 19.47 6.12 -7.74
C PRO A 465 18.19 6.43 -8.51
N ASN A 466 17.64 5.43 -9.18
CA ASN A 466 16.23 5.32 -9.53
C ASN A 466 15.68 3.99 -8.99
N THR A 467 14.40 3.68 -9.18
CA THR A 467 13.80 2.40 -8.73
C THR A 467 14.68 1.18 -9.04
N GLY A 468 15.18 1.06 -10.26
CA GLY A 468 16.00 -0.07 -10.71
C GLY A 468 17.45 -0.10 -10.17
N SER A 469 17.94 0.98 -9.56
CA SER A 469 19.31 1.07 -9.03
C SER A 469 19.37 1.32 -7.51
N LEU A 470 18.24 1.26 -6.80
CA LEU A 470 18.16 1.46 -5.35
C LEU A 470 19.09 0.50 -4.59
N ASP A 471 19.14 -0.78 -4.98
CA ASP A 471 20.00 -1.79 -4.35
C ASP A 471 21.47 -1.36 -4.32
N LYS A 472 21.94 -0.80 -5.43
CA LYS A 472 23.33 -0.34 -5.56
C LYS A 472 23.59 0.86 -4.65
N ALA A 473 22.63 1.78 -4.52
CA ALA A 473 22.73 2.91 -3.59
C ALA A 473 22.75 2.45 -2.13
N LEU A 474 21.96 1.43 -1.76
CA LEU A 474 21.98 0.87 -0.41
C LEU A 474 23.31 0.16 -0.10
N VAL A 475 23.91 -0.52 -1.06
CA VAL A 475 25.27 -1.08 -0.92
C VAL A 475 26.32 0.01 -0.77
N VAL A 476 26.15 1.19 -1.38
CA VAL A 476 27.00 2.37 -1.12
C VAL A 476 26.82 2.89 0.29
N ALA A 477 25.58 3.01 0.78
CA ALA A 477 25.32 3.41 2.16
C ALA A 477 25.98 2.44 3.17
N GLN A 478 25.88 1.13 2.92
CA GLN A 478 26.55 0.10 3.72
C GLN A 478 28.08 0.22 3.67
N ALA A 479 28.65 0.40 2.48
CA ALA A 479 30.10 0.57 2.33
C ALA A 479 30.62 1.88 2.97
N ASN A 480 29.80 2.92 3.00
CA ASN A 480 30.11 4.17 3.69
C ASN A 480 30.22 3.98 5.21
N ASP A 481 29.47 3.04 5.80
CA ASP A 481 29.52 2.73 7.24
C ASP A 481 29.44 3.99 8.12
N LYS A 482 28.53 4.91 7.76
CA LYS A 482 28.30 6.21 8.41
C LYS A 482 29.52 7.15 8.46
N ARG A 483 30.58 6.90 7.69
CA ARG A 483 31.80 7.74 7.68
C ARG A 483 31.53 9.14 7.11
N LEU A 484 30.72 9.23 6.06
CA LEU A 484 30.26 10.51 5.50
C LEU A 484 28.73 10.65 5.67
N PRO A 485 28.19 11.85 5.96
CA PRO A 485 26.76 12.12 5.87
C PRO A 485 26.21 11.76 4.49
N LEU A 486 25.00 11.21 4.47
CA LEU A 486 24.28 10.83 3.26
C LEU A 486 23.18 11.84 2.93
N LEU A 487 23.14 12.29 1.69
CA LEU A 487 22.04 13.02 1.08
C LEU A 487 21.38 12.14 0.02
N GLY A 488 20.08 12.33 -0.23
CA GLY A 488 19.35 11.52 -1.21
C GLY A 488 18.24 12.30 -1.93
N GLY A 489 18.03 11.92 -3.19
CA GLY A 489 16.84 12.29 -3.96
C GLY A 489 15.58 11.57 -3.47
N ASP A 490 14.43 11.99 -3.95
CA ASP A 490 13.12 11.46 -3.60
C ASP A 490 12.95 9.94 -3.88
N ASP A 491 13.70 9.34 -4.80
CA ASP A 491 13.64 7.89 -5.04
C ASP A 491 14.24 7.03 -3.92
N VAL A 492 15.06 7.59 -3.02
CA VAL A 492 15.44 6.86 -1.80
C VAL A 492 14.37 6.95 -0.70
N TYR A 493 13.28 7.69 -0.90
CA TYR A 493 12.15 7.68 0.02
C TYR A 493 11.28 6.44 -0.21
N GLY A 494 11.44 5.44 0.65
CA GLY A 494 10.63 4.22 0.60
C GLY A 494 10.98 3.21 1.69
N GLU A 495 10.11 2.21 1.88
CA GLU A 495 10.30 1.17 2.90
C GLU A 495 11.59 0.39 2.74
N ARG A 496 12.03 0.10 1.51
CA ARG A 496 13.29 -0.62 1.26
C ARG A 496 14.50 0.13 1.81
N THR A 497 14.54 1.45 1.69
CA THR A 497 15.58 2.27 2.31
C THR A 497 15.61 2.14 3.83
N LEU A 498 14.45 1.99 4.47
CA LEU A 498 14.32 1.84 5.91
C LEU A 498 14.62 0.41 6.38
N GLN A 499 14.20 -0.59 5.62
CA GLN A 499 14.31 -2.02 5.96
C GLN A 499 15.67 -2.59 5.52
N ASP A 500 15.99 -2.51 4.23
CA ASP A 500 17.22 -3.06 3.65
C ASP A 500 18.42 -2.14 3.95
N GLY A 501 18.21 -0.82 3.98
CA GLY A 501 19.23 0.15 4.35
C GLY A 501 19.52 0.18 5.86
N GLY A 502 18.47 0.07 6.68
CA GLY A 502 18.56 -0.07 8.13
C GLY A 502 19.53 0.92 8.79
N ALA A 503 20.47 0.39 9.56
CA ALA A 503 21.47 1.21 10.25
C ALA A 503 22.36 1.98 9.28
N ALA A 504 22.64 1.48 8.08
CA ALA A 504 23.53 2.14 7.12
C ALA A 504 22.94 3.43 6.55
N THR A 505 21.61 3.55 6.53
CA THR A 505 20.90 4.76 6.06
C THR A 505 20.49 5.68 7.20
N GLU A 506 20.75 5.30 8.47
CA GLU A 506 20.46 6.14 9.63
C GLU A 506 21.12 7.51 9.51
N GLY A 507 20.32 8.55 9.62
CA GLY A 507 20.76 9.93 9.50
C GLY A 507 20.84 10.47 8.08
N MET A 508 20.56 9.65 7.06
CA MET A 508 20.44 10.12 5.68
C MET A 508 19.34 11.17 5.56
N VAL A 509 19.64 12.26 4.87
CA VAL A 509 18.69 13.36 4.61
C VAL A 509 18.18 13.29 3.18
N VAL A 510 16.87 13.33 3.01
CA VAL A 510 16.18 13.13 1.74
C VAL A 510 15.28 14.32 1.44
N ALA A 511 15.34 14.82 0.20
CA ALA A 511 14.45 15.86 -0.27
C ALA A 511 13.15 15.26 -0.82
N ILE A 512 12.01 15.70 -0.30
CA ILE A 512 10.68 15.23 -0.72
C ILE A 512 9.67 16.37 -0.81
N ALA A 513 8.62 16.17 -1.60
CA ALA A 513 7.59 17.20 -1.80
C ALA A 513 6.66 17.37 -0.58
N TRP A 514 6.43 16.30 0.20
CA TRP A 514 5.40 16.28 1.23
C TRP A 514 5.68 15.21 2.31
N HIS A 515 5.20 15.40 3.54
CA HIS A 515 5.28 14.42 4.61
C HIS A 515 4.04 14.52 5.49
N VAL A 516 3.48 13.40 5.97
CA VAL A 516 2.23 13.40 6.76
C VAL A 516 2.29 14.24 8.04
N ASP A 517 3.46 14.27 8.67
CA ASP A 517 3.72 15.11 9.83
C ASP A 517 4.35 16.47 9.47
N GLY A 518 4.61 16.75 8.19
CA GLY A 518 5.30 17.96 7.73
C GLY A 518 4.47 19.24 7.84
N THR A 519 5.15 20.38 7.87
CA THR A 519 4.56 21.73 8.02
C THR A 519 3.70 22.17 6.83
N LEU A 520 3.94 21.59 5.65
CA LEU A 520 3.20 21.88 4.42
C LEU A 520 1.86 21.13 4.31
N THR A 521 1.53 20.28 5.28
CA THR A 521 0.40 19.35 5.17
C THR A 521 -0.94 20.01 5.45
N SER A 522 -1.84 19.94 4.46
CA SER A 522 -3.24 20.28 4.64
C SER A 522 -3.91 19.30 5.61
N ALA A 523 -4.52 19.84 6.69
CA ALA A 523 -5.27 19.06 7.66
C ALA A 523 -6.45 18.32 7.00
N ASP A 524 -7.11 18.96 6.04
CA ASP A 524 -8.24 18.38 5.30
C ASP A 524 -7.81 17.14 4.52
N PHE A 525 -6.72 17.26 3.75
CA PHE A 525 -6.17 16.14 2.97
C PHE A 525 -5.68 15.01 3.87
N ARG A 526 -4.99 15.35 4.97
CA ARG A 526 -4.51 14.35 5.95
C ARG A 526 -5.67 13.56 6.54
N ASN A 527 -6.71 14.24 7.02
CA ASN A 527 -7.85 13.60 7.65
C ASN A 527 -8.65 12.73 6.66
N GLN A 528 -8.89 13.23 5.45
CA GLN A 528 -9.56 12.45 4.40
C GLN A 528 -8.73 11.23 3.99
N SER A 529 -7.42 11.40 3.82
CA SER A 529 -6.53 10.29 3.46
C SER A 529 -6.48 9.22 4.56
N ILE A 530 -6.48 9.61 5.84
CA ILE A 530 -6.59 8.66 6.96
C ILE A 530 -7.95 7.94 6.93
N GLN A 531 -9.03 8.64 6.62
CA GLN A 531 -10.36 8.03 6.53
C GLN A 531 -10.46 6.99 5.41
N LEU A 532 -9.92 7.31 4.23
CA LEU A 532 -9.99 6.47 3.03
C LEU A 532 -8.97 5.33 3.09
N TRP A 533 -7.73 5.62 3.46
CA TRP A 533 -6.59 4.70 3.30
C TRP A 533 -6.06 4.15 4.63
N GLY A 534 -6.50 4.68 5.77
CA GLY A 534 -5.88 4.43 7.06
C GLY A 534 -4.53 5.13 7.21
N THR A 535 -3.65 4.58 8.05
CA THR A 535 -2.31 5.15 8.28
C THR A 535 -1.23 4.60 7.34
N ALA A 536 -1.55 3.62 6.49
CA ALA A 536 -0.58 2.91 5.66
C ALA A 536 -0.62 3.36 4.19
N GLY A 537 0.53 3.74 3.64
CA GLY A 537 0.70 3.94 2.20
C GLY A 537 0.29 5.31 1.63
N VAL A 538 0.09 6.31 2.50
CA VAL A 538 -0.05 7.72 2.11
C VAL A 538 1.28 8.43 2.27
N ASN A 539 1.83 8.91 1.17
CA ASN A 539 3.12 9.61 1.16
C ASN A 539 3.09 10.80 0.19
N TRP A 540 4.28 11.32 -0.13
CA TRP A 540 4.40 12.46 -1.05
C TRP A 540 3.88 12.17 -2.46
N ARG A 541 4.03 10.94 -2.98
CA ARG A 541 3.51 10.56 -4.31
C ARG A 541 1.98 10.56 -4.30
N THR A 542 1.36 10.10 -3.20
CA THR A 542 -0.07 10.21 -2.98
C THR A 542 -0.53 11.68 -2.93
N ALA A 543 0.16 12.53 -2.18
CA ALA A 543 -0.15 13.94 -2.07
C ALA A 543 -0.03 14.69 -3.41
N MET A 544 1.04 14.45 -4.17
CA MET A 544 1.23 15.10 -5.48
C MET A 544 0.25 14.58 -6.54
N SER A 545 -0.15 13.30 -6.46
CA SER A 545 -1.17 12.71 -7.35
C SER A 545 -2.56 13.25 -7.05
N TYR A 546 -2.88 13.46 -5.77
CA TYR A 546 -4.07 14.19 -5.36
C TYR A 546 -4.06 15.62 -5.92
N ASP A 547 -2.94 16.35 -5.78
CA ASP A 547 -2.81 17.70 -6.30
C ASP A 547 -2.98 17.76 -7.83
N ALA A 548 -2.42 16.78 -8.56
CA ALA A 548 -2.53 16.71 -10.02
C ALA A 548 -3.99 16.49 -10.46
N ALA A 549 -4.69 15.55 -9.83
CA ALA A 549 -6.10 15.30 -10.10
C ALA A 549 -6.97 16.52 -9.70
N LYS A 550 -6.72 17.15 -8.56
CA LYS A 550 -7.43 18.37 -8.12
C LYS A 550 -7.26 19.52 -9.11
N ALA A 551 -6.06 19.71 -9.65
CA ALA A 551 -5.81 20.75 -10.64
C ALA A 551 -6.60 20.52 -11.93
N LEU A 552 -6.56 19.29 -12.48
CA LEU A 552 -7.34 18.92 -13.66
C LEU A 552 -8.84 19.10 -13.44
N ILE A 553 -9.37 18.55 -12.34
CA ILE A 553 -10.79 18.61 -12.01
C ILE A 553 -11.23 20.09 -11.86
N ALA A 554 -10.47 20.91 -11.15
CA ALA A 554 -10.78 22.32 -10.99
C ALA A 554 -10.76 23.07 -12.34
N ALA A 555 -9.83 22.77 -13.24
CA ALA A 555 -9.77 23.39 -14.56
C ALA A 555 -10.94 22.97 -15.46
N ILE A 556 -11.35 21.70 -15.39
CA ILE A 556 -12.52 21.17 -16.10
C ILE A 556 -13.80 21.83 -15.57
N GLN A 557 -13.99 21.88 -14.26
CA GLN A 557 -15.22 22.39 -13.63
C GLN A 557 -15.41 23.92 -13.76
N ARG A 558 -14.35 24.67 -14.06
CA ARG A 558 -14.44 26.12 -14.37
C ARG A 558 -15.01 26.40 -15.76
N GLN A 559 -15.13 25.39 -16.62
CA GLN A 559 -15.67 25.53 -17.97
C GLN A 559 -17.16 25.18 -17.99
N SER A 560 -17.95 25.98 -18.71
CA SER A 560 -19.37 25.66 -18.95
C SER A 560 -19.55 24.48 -19.90
N GLN A 561 -18.64 24.33 -20.87
CA GLN A 561 -18.52 23.19 -21.78
C GLN A 561 -17.05 22.75 -21.78
N PRO A 562 -16.69 21.74 -20.96
CA PRO A 562 -15.30 21.34 -20.84
C PRO A 562 -14.71 20.82 -22.15
N THR A 563 -13.52 21.33 -22.49
CA THR A 563 -12.72 20.85 -23.62
C THR A 563 -11.27 20.67 -23.20
N ARG A 564 -10.49 19.91 -23.96
CA ARG A 564 -9.07 19.75 -23.66
C ARG A 564 -8.29 21.07 -23.80
N THR A 565 -8.58 21.84 -24.86
CA THR A 565 -8.00 23.18 -25.06
C THR A 565 -8.37 24.14 -23.94
N GLY A 566 -9.64 24.17 -23.53
CA GLY A 566 -10.08 25.02 -22.43
C GLY A 566 -9.44 24.61 -21.10
N THR A 567 -9.23 23.31 -20.87
CA THR A 567 -8.51 22.81 -19.69
C THR A 567 -7.07 23.32 -19.66
N GLN A 568 -6.37 23.28 -20.81
CA GLN A 568 -5.02 23.85 -20.93
C GLN A 568 -5.01 25.36 -20.68
N GLN A 569 -5.94 26.10 -21.29
CA GLN A 569 -6.04 27.56 -21.14
C GLN A 569 -6.29 27.97 -19.69
N VAL A 570 -7.19 27.26 -18.99
CA VAL A 570 -7.48 27.52 -17.58
C VAL A 570 -6.23 27.25 -16.74
N LEU A 571 -5.54 26.12 -16.91
CA LEU A 571 -4.34 25.80 -16.13
C LEU A 571 -3.18 26.78 -16.35
N SER A 572 -3.05 27.31 -17.57
CA SER A 572 -2.04 28.32 -17.91
C SER A 572 -2.41 29.75 -17.51
N SER A 573 -3.63 29.98 -17.05
CA SER A 573 -4.08 31.32 -16.68
C SER A 573 -3.42 31.80 -15.38
N THR A 574 -3.12 33.10 -15.30
CA THR A 574 -2.49 33.72 -14.12
C THR A 574 -3.43 33.78 -12.91
N ASP A 575 -4.74 33.67 -13.13
CA ASP A 575 -5.77 33.64 -12.08
C ASP A 575 -6.15 32.21 -11.66
N PHE A 576 -5.54 31.18 -12.27
CA PHE A 576 -5.81 29.80 -11.88
C PHE A 576 -5.15 29.49 -10.54
N PHE A 577 -5.96 28.94 -9.63
CA PHE A 577 -5.48 28.36 -8.39
C PHE A 577 -6.49 27.35 -7.83
N THR A 578 -5.99 26.35 -7.13
CA THR A 578 -6.83 25.47 -6.31
C THR A 578 -6.06 25.03 -5.06
N LYS A 579 -6.77 24.57 -4.03
CA LYS A 579 -6.15 24.07 -2.80
C LYS A 579 -5.80 22.59 -2.96
N GLY A 580 -4.58 22.24 -2.59
CA GLY A 580 -4.04 20.88 -2.61
C GLY A 580 -3.64 20.37 -1.21
N ALA A 581 -3.07 19.17 -1.21
CA ALA A 581 -2.45 18.49 -0.08
C ALA A 581 -1.25 19.24 0.51
N SER A 582 -0.52 19.97 -0.34
CA SER A 582 0.70 20.70 0.02
C SER A 582 0.57 22.22 -0.19
N GLY A 583 -0.64 22.77 0.02
CA GLY A 583 -0.93 24.19 -0.16
C GLY A 583 -1.53 24.51 -1.54
N THR A 584 -1.38 25.77 -1.98
CA THR A 584 -1.96 26.23 -3.24
C THR A 584 -1.29 25.56 -4.45
N ILE A 585 -2.09 25.21 -5.46
CA ILE A 585 -1.64 24.70 -6.75
C ILE A 585 -1.87 25.79 -7.79
N GLN A 586 -0.79 26.23 -8.42
CA GLN A 586 -0.75 27.17 -9.54
C GLN A 586 0.45 26.80 -10.41
N PHE A 587 0.46 27.19 -11.68
CA PHE A 587 1.53 26.85 -12.60
C PHE A 587 2.24 28.10 -13.13
N GLU A 588 3.51 27.91 -13.47
CA GLU A 588 4.30 28.85 -14.26
C GLU A 588 4.10 28.56 -15.75
N SER A 589 4.54 29.47 -16.62
CA SER A 589 4.49 29.26 -18.08
C SER A 589 5.29 28.04 -18.55
N SER A 590 6.21 27.55 -17.72
CA SER A 590 6.99 26.33 -17.95
C SER A 590 6.22 25.03 -17.72
N GLY A 591 5.00 25.10 -17.17
CA GLY A 591 4.26 23.94 -16.69
C GLY A 591 4.67 23.50 -15.28
N ASP A 592 5.72 24.09 -14.70
CA ASP A 592 6.12 23.80 -13.32
C ASP A 592 5.16 24.42 -12.33
N ARG A 593 4.99 23.76 -11.17
CA ARG A 593 4.23 24.32 -10.06
C ARG A 593 4.91 25.57 -9.53
N ARG A 594 4.17 26.67 -9.45
CA ARG A 594 4.59 27.91 -8.79
C ARG A 594 4.68 27.68 -7.28
N ASN A 595 5.76 28.16 -6.65
CA ASN A 595 6.06 27.92 -5.23
C ASN A 595 5.99 26.41 -4.88
N PRO A 596 6.79 25.58 -5.57
CA PRO A 596 6.67 24.14 -5.44
C PRO A 596 7.01 23.68 -4.02
N PRO A 597 6.27 22.70 -3.47
CA PRO A 597 6.47 22.25 -2.11
C PRO A 597 7.78 21.45 -2.01
N ILE A 598 8.59 21.73 -1.01
CA ILE A 598 9.83 21.00 -0.75
C ILE A 598 10.10 20.97 0.75
N GLN A 599 10.50 19.81 1.26
CA GLN A 599 10.98 19.65 2.63
C GLN A 599 12.05 18.57 2.72
N LEU A 600 12.83 18.62 3.78
CA LEU A 600 13.85 17.62 4.06
C LEU A 600 13.39 16.70 5.19
N VAL A 601 13.52 15.40 4.97
CA VAL A 601 13.32 14.37 6.00
C VAL A 601 14.64 13.68 6.30
N LYS A 602 14.74 13.10 7.49
CA LYS A 602 15.88 12.31 7.94
C LYS A 602 15.45 10.90 8.30
N VAL A 603 16.27 9.91 7.97
CA VAL A 603 16.09 8.55 8.49
C VAL A 603 16.45 8.53 9.97
N VAL A 604 15.50 8.17 10.82
CA VAL A 604 15.65 8.13 12.27
C VAL A 604 15.38 6.72 12.77
N LYS A 605 16.20 6.29 13.74
CA LYS A 605 15.98 5.05 14.49
C LYS A 605 14.94 5.29 15.58
N ALA A 606 13.87 4.50 15.59
CA ALA A 606 12.88 4.52 16.67
C ALA A 606 13.52 4.08 18.00
N GLN A 607 13.06 4.69 19.09
CA GLN A 607 13.54 4.36 20.44
C GLN A 607 12.94 3.02 20.93
N PRO A 608 13.58 2.34 21.89
CA PRO A 608 13.09 1.09 22.45
C PRO A 608 11.61 1.14 22.90
N PRO A 609 10.86 0.03 22.84
CA PRO A 609 11.34 -1.36 22.77
C PRO A 609 11.50 -1.95 21.36
N ARG A 610 11.17 -1.21 20.28
CA ARG A 610 11.26 -1.72 18.89
C ARG A 610 12.29 -0.94 18.10
N THR A 611 13.29 -1.64 17.54
CA THR A 611 14.24 -1.02 16.61
C THR A 611 13.67 -1.09 15.20
N TYR A 612 13.18 0.04 14.68
CA TYR A 612 12.84 0.22 13.27
C TYR A 612 13.28 1.62 12.82
N TYR A 613 13.29 1.85 11.50
CA TYR A 613 13.66 3.13 10.91
C TYR A 613 12.44 3.80 10.28
N TYR A 614 12.39 5.12 10.34
CA TYR A 614 11.34 5.92 9.69
C TYR A 614 11.90 7.25 9.20
N PHE A 615 11.18 7.90 8.28
CA PHE A 615 11.49 9.25 7.85
C PHE A 615 10.84 10.27 8.79
N ALA A 616 11.62 11.23 9.29
CA ALA A 616 11.14 12.31 10.14
C ALA A 616 11.44 13.67 9.49
N PRO A 617 10.49 14.62 9.43
CA PRO A 617 10.76 15.99 8.98
C PRO A 617 11.86 16.65 9.82
N LEU A 618 12.82 17.35 9.18
CA LEU A 618 13.90 18.04 9.90
C LEU A 618 13.43 19.24 10.73
N GLU A 619 12.34 19.90 10.32
CA GLU A 619 11.85 21.14 10.94
C GLU A 619 11.01 20.91 12.19
N ILE A 620 10.68 19.65 12.50
CA ILE A 620 9.80 19.30 13.63
C ILE A 620 10.63 18.52 14.63
N PRO A 621 10.72 18.97 15.89
CA PRO A 621 11.41 18.21 16.93
C PRO A 621 10.82 16.80 16.98
N VAL A 622 11.68 15.78 17.04
CA VAL A 622 11.26 14.39 17.27
C VAL A 622 10.74 14.30 18.71
N SER A 623 9.52 14.77 18.95
CA SER A 623 8.81 14.48 20.20
C SER A 623 8.49 12.99 20.19
N GLY A 624 8.86 12.30 21.28
CA GLY A 624 8.87 10.85 21.39
C GLY A 624 7.62 10.20 20.76
N LYS A 625 7.83 9.57 19.60
CA LYS A 625 6.91 8.64 18.97
C LYS A 625 7.45 7.23 19.16
#